data_AF-A0ABC8Y8I3-F1
#
_entry.id   AF-A0ABC8Y8I3-F1
#
_cell.length_a   1.000
_cell.length_b   1.000
_cell.length_c   1.000
_cell.angle_alpha   90.00
_cell.angle_beta   90.00
_cell.angle_gamma   90.00
#
_symmetry.space_group_name_H-M   'P 1'
#
loop_
_entity.id
_entity.type
_entity.pdbx_description
1 polymer ?
#
loop_
_entity_poly.entity_id
_entity_poly.type
_entity_poly.pdbx_seq_one_letter_code
_entity_poly.pdbx_strand_id
1 'polypeptide(L)'
;MAPAFVFLDTSVCLIASTGEKASHGMNMLSYFKLFTPEEPSGGGSTKPFFDPSKWQLEDSDGESEEDKTQGGVLVDWVREGTVRLVADGLVDPPEISTVSIQLPADPREIFHLVEYVRVTTADRNLIVLSTGPKLHDFGWSGHYLVHDAAAGGALFLAPHVDWDEFREHFGCGGPVITRRGEASGDFVLAMVLRSWRTERLSLLLWSPSSTGPQQWARHDVRLPEGVPEFGFKTDVAFTFGGRWACWADLNLGVVACDVLSPDPELHMVPLPEGCARDPYVMYRGRVKDYGTMGCVGGEIKLVHMDGFDDDECPRDEITISTWTLLRQEPSCPSRWRWRRDDGRVLRVGDLWVDESFLAVPGLPRRAPTCPVLSPDEPDVVYFFMSDLGYDVDGHIVTRGEYVLALNMQSKKIQTWTKCPTGRSFELTPSFIAIDRCAFL
;
A
#
# COMPACT_ATOMS: atom_id res chain seq x y z
N MET A 1 -22.15 -19.33 -2.11
CA MET A 1 -20.73 -19.70 -2.20
C MET A 1 -19.98 -18.57 -1.53
N ALA A 2 -19.09 -18.86 -0.58
CA ALA A 2 -18.33 -17.78 0.07
C ALA A 2 -17.45 -17.09 -1.00
N PRO A 3 -17.25 -15.76 -0.94
CA PRO A 3 -16.37 -15.06 -1.86
C PRO A 3 -14.97 -15.69 -1.81
N ALA A 4 -14.24 -15.66 -2.92
CA ALA A 4 -12.90 -16.25 -3.01
C ALA A 4 -11.78 -15.31 -2.50
N PHE A 5 -12.13 -14.07 -2.13
CA PHE A 5 -11.21 -13.06 -1.61
C PHE A 5 -11.72 -12.42 -0.31
N VAL A 6 -10.84 -11.68 0.37
CA VAL A 6 -11.18 -10.80 1.50
C VAL A 6 -10.71 -9.38 1.24
N PHE A 7 -11.39 -8.43 1.88
CA PHE A 7 -10.96 -7.05 1.93
C PHE A 7 -10.12 -6.86 3.20
N LEU A 8 -8.84 -6.55 3.05
CA LEU A 8 -7.87 -6.51 4.15
C LEU A 8 -7.42 -5.09 4.45
N ASP A 9 -7.41 -4.72 5.73
CA ASP A 9 -6.65 -3.56 6.21
C ASP A 9 -5.15 -3.81 6.04
N THR A 10 -4.46 -2.93 5.32
CA THR A 10 -3.02 -3.09 5.09
C THR A 10 -2.18 -2.90 6.35
N SER A 11 -2.73 -2.30 7.41
CA SER A 11 -2.05 -2.14 8.69
C SER A 11 -2.09 -3.44 9.49
N VAL A 12 -0.92 -3.95 9.88
CA VAL A 12 -0.81 -5.19 10.66
C VAL A 12 -0.69 -4.87 12.14
N CYS A 13 -1.50 -5.53 12.97
CA CYS A 13 -1.42 -5.39 14.42
C CYS A 13 -0.25 -6.22 14.98
N LEU A 14 0.49 -5.67 15.95
CA LEU A 14 1.56 -6.41 16.62
C LEU A 14 1.06 -6.94 17.96
N ILE A 15 1.18 -8.25 18.15
CA ILE A 15 0.75 -8.96 19.37
C ILE A 15 1.99 -9.47 20.10
N ALA A 16 2.13 -9.06 21.36
CA ALA A 16 3.17 -9.52 22.26
C ALA A 16 2.95 -10.97 22.71
N SER A 17 3.99 -11.58 23.26
CA SER A 17 3.93 -12.93 23.86
C SER A 17 2.92 -13.03 25.00
N THR A 18 2.61 -11.90 25.66
CA THR A 18 1.58 -11.76 26.68
C THR A 18 0.14 -11.77 26.12
N GLY A 19 -0.01 -11.68 24.80
CA GLY A 19 -1.29 -11.49 24.10
C GLY A 19 -1.75 -10.03 24.02
N GLU A 20 -0.98 -9.10 24.60
CA GLU A 20 -1.27 -7.67 24.54
C GLU A 20 -0.98 -7.10 23.14
N LYS A 21 -1.88 -6.24 22.66
CA LYS A 21 -1.66 -5.50 21.41
C LYS A 21 -0.65 -4.38 21.67
N ALA A 22 0.55 -4.51 21.13
CA ALA A 22 1.65 -3.56 21.32
C ALA A 22 1.54 -2.34 20.41
N SER A 23 0.77 -2.44 19.33
CA SER A 23 0.42 -1.31 18.47
C SER A 23 -0.92 -1.56 17.77
N HIS A 24 -1.80 -0.56 17.81
CA HIS A 24 -2.53 -0.19 16.59
C HIS A 24 -1.57 0.75 15.88
N GLY A 25 -1.32 0.58 14.57
CA GLY A 25 -0.41 1.44 13.81
C GLY A 25 -0.66 2.92 14.12
N MET A 26 0.10 3.48 15.06
CA MET A 26 0.07 4.89 15.40
C MET A 26 1.05 5.51 14.45
N ASN A 27 0.54 6.00 13.31
CA ASN A 27 1.34 6.83 12.44
C ASN A 27 1.20 8.31 12.84
N MET A 28 2.28 9.01 12.63
CA MET A 28 2.76 10.26 13.21
C MET A 28 1.95 11.53 12.82
N LEU A 29 0.62 11.46 12.71
CA LEU A 29 -0.23 12.66 12.48
C LEU A 29 -0.92 13.17 13.76
N SER A 30 -0.87 12.41 14.86
CA SER A 30 -1.35 12.87 16.18
C SER A 30 -0.39 13.80 16.91
N TYR A 31 0.79 14.10 16.33
CA TYR A 31 1.74 15.08 16.88
C TYR A 31 1.53 16.53 16.44
N PHE A 32 0.57 16.81 15.55
CA PHE A 32 0.03 18.16 15.44
C PHE A 32 -0.98 18.40 16.56
N LYS A 33 -0.49 18.49 17.81
CA LYS A 33 -1.11 19.44 18.74
C LYS A 33 -0.95 20.80 18.07
N LEU A 34 -2.03 21.29 17.47
CA LEU A 34 -2.22 22.72 17.24
C LEU A 34 -1.84 23.40 18.56
N PHE A 35 -0.67 24.00 18.60
CA PHE A 35 -0.31 24.95 19.63
C PHE A 35 -1.31 26.09 19.48
N THR A 36 -2.40 26.07 20.22
CA THR A 36 -3.19 27.27 20.49
C THR A 36 -2.27 28.19 21.29
N PRO A 37 -1.90 29.37 20.76
CA PRO A 37 -1.21 30.35 21.59
C PRO A 37 -2.24 30.82 22.62
N GLU A 38 -2.14 30.35 23.86
CA GLU A 38 -2.71 31.09 24.97
C GLU A 38 -1.97 32.43 25.02
N GLU A 39 -2.68 33.52 24.75
CA GLU A 39 -2.16 34.87 24.94
C GLU A 39 -1.71 35.02 26.40
N PRO A 40 -0.41 35.25 26.69
CA PRO A 40 0.00 35.60 28.03
C PRO A 40 -0.38 37.07 28.24
N SER A 41 -1.41 37.29 29.05
CA SER A 41 -1.68 38.57 29.67
C SER A 41 -0.43 39.06 30.42
N GLY A 42 0.16 40.15 29.94
CA GLY A 42 0.88 41.20 30.67
C GLY A 42 1.93 40.80 31.73
N GLY A 43 3.18 41.20 31.50
CA GLY A 43 4.17 41.41 32.56
C GLY A 43 5.60 41.06 32.15
N GLY A 44 6.42 42.08 31.87
CA GLY A 44 7.70 41.92 31.17
C GLY A 44 8.83 41.22 31.93
N SER A 45 9.67 40.52 31.15
CA SER A 45 11.11 40.34 31.39
C SER A 45 11.71 39.63 30.17
N THR A 46 12.54 40.32 29.38
CA THR A 46 13.27 39.74 28.24
C THR A 46 14.55 39.05 28.73
N LYS A 47 14.52 37.73 28.86
CA LYS A 47 15.71 36.86 28.78
C LYS A 47 15.38 35.61 27.95
N PRO A 48 16.23 35.21 26.99
CA PRO A 48 16.02 34.00 26.22
C PRO A 48 16.16 32.76 27.13
N PHE A 49 15.20 31.83 27.04
CA PHE A 49 15.11 30.60 27.83
C PHE A 49 15.99 29.46 27.27
N PHE A 50 17.02 29.78 26.49
CA PHE A 50 17.87 28.78 25.84
C PHE A 50 19.35 29.16 25.99
N ASP A 51 20.10 28.32 26.71
CA ASP A 51 21.54 28.42 26.89
C ASP A 51 22.20 27.23 26.17
N PRO A 52 22.75 27.43 24.95
CA PRO A 52 23.36 26.36 24.17
C PRO A 52 24.68 25.83 24.75
N SER A 53 25.21 26.45 25.81
CA SER A 53 26.52 26.10 26.38
C SER A 53 26.50 24.95 27.38
N LYS A 54 25.32 24.38 27.67
CA LYS A 54 25.15 23.22 28.58
C LYS A 54 25.16 21.85 27.91
N TRP A 55 25.29 21.79 26.59
CA TRP A 55 25.54 20.54 25.87
C TRP A 55 27.05 20.37 25.67
N GLN A 56 27.74 19.94 26.72
CA GLN A 56 29.04 19.30 26.56
C GLN A 56 28.79 17.81 26.33
N LEU A 57 29.20 17.31 25.17
CA LEU A 57 29.38 15.87 24.92
C LEU A 57 30.36 15.35 25.98
N GLU A 58 29.90 14.43 26.83
CA GLU A 58 30.82 13.55 27.53
C GLU A 58 31.30 12.52 26.51
N ASP A 59 32.54 12.71 26.04
CA ASP A 59 33.30 11.69 25.31
C ASP A 59 33.47 10.48 26.25
N SER A 60 32.60 9.48 26.10
CA SER A 60 32.84 8.16 26.63
C SER A 60 33.55 7.34 25.57
N ASP A 61 34.88 7.33 25.63
CA ASP A 61 35.73 6.36 24.97
C ASP A 61 35.41 4.96 25.52
N GLY A 62 34.41 4.32 24.92
CA GLY A 62 34.12 2.91 25.07
C GLY A 62 34.20 2.28 23.68
N GLU A 63 35.32 1.63 23.38
CA GLU A 63 35.47 0.77 22.22
C GLU A 63 34.34 -0.28 22.23
N SER A 64 33.29 -0.08 21.41
CA SER A 64 32.33 -1.14 21.14
C SER A 64 32.90 -2.04 20.04
N GLU A 65 33.42 -3.20 20.45
CA GLU A 65 33.51 -4.37 19.59
C GLU A 65 32.11 -4.76 19.10
N GLU A 66 31.58 -4.07 18.09
CA GLU A 66 30.42 -4.50 17.32
C GLU A 66 30.86 -4.92 15.92
N ASP A 67 31.60 -6.03 15.89
CA ASP A 67 31.74 -6.86 14.70
C ASP A 67 31.13 -8.24 15.00
N LYS A 68 29.80 -8.30 15.23
CA LYS A 68 29.00 -9.53 15.27
C LYS A 68 27.57 -9.30 14.74
N THR A 69 27.32 -9.81 13.53
CA THR A 69 26.01 -10.13 12.92
C THR A 69 24.99 -9.00 12.76
N GLN A 70 24.94 -8.44 11.54
CA GLN A 70 23.94 -7.49 11.00
C GLN A 70 22.47 -8.00 10.94
N GLY A 71 22.06 -8.96 11.77
CA GLY A 71 20.67 -9.42 11.87
C GLY A 71 20.05 -8.89 13.16
N GLY A 72 19.18 -7.89 13.07
CA GLY A 72 18.45 -7.40 14.26
C GLY A 72 17.54 -8.48 14.86
N VAL A 73 17.09 -8.29 16.10
CA VAL A 73 16.30 -9.27 16.89
C VAL A 73 15.08 -9.85 16.12
N LEU A 74 14.38 -9.03 15.32
CA LEU A 74 13.26 -9.49 14.49
C LEU A 74 13.69 -10.52 13.43
N VAL A 75 14.86 -10.34 12.81
CA VAL A 75 15.42 -11.27 11.82
C VAL A 75 15.66 -12.64 12.45
N ASP A 76 16.17 -12.66 13.67
CA ASP A 76 16.43 -13.89 14.40
C ASP A 76 15.12 -14.63 14.72
N TRP A 77 14.09 -13.92 15.18
CA TRP A 77 12.78 -14.52 15.42
C TRP A 77 12.15 -15.13 14.15
N VAL A 78 12.27 -14.45 13.01
CA VAL A 78 11.77 -14.99 11.73
C VAL A 78 12.56 -16.24 11.33
N ARG A 79 13.89 -16.24 11.49
CA ARG A 79 14.75 -17.40 11.19
C ARG A 79 14.51 -18.59 12.12
N GLU A 80 14.17 -18.33 13.37
CA GLU A 80 13.80 -19.33 14.37
C GLU A 80 12.37 -19.87 14.17
N GLY A 81 11.56 -19.23 13.31
CA GLY A 81 10.18 -19.61 13.05
C GLY A 81 9.23 -19.32 14.22
N THR A 82 9.57 -18.34 15.07
CA THR A 82 8.78 -17.94 16.24
C THR A 82 7.75 -16.87 15.91
N VAL A 83 7.88 -16.21 14.75
CA VAL A 83 6.93 -15.21 14.24
C VAL A 83 5.82 -15.90 13.44
N ARG A 84 4.57 -15.47 13.66
CA ARG A 84 3.42 -15.97 12.89
C ARG A 84 2.50 -14.84 12.47
N LEU A 85 2.06 -14.87 11.22
CA LEU A 85 0.95 -14.05 10.72
C LEU A 85 -0.36 -14.80 11.01
N VAL A 86 -1.34 -14.10 11.59
CA VAL A 86 -2.64 -14.65 11.97
C VAL A 86 -3.73 -13.72 11.44
N ALA A 87 -4.76 -14.28 10.81
CA ALA A 87 -5.97 -13.52 10.47
C ALA A 87 -6.88 -13.40 11.70
N ASP A 88 -7.32 -12.19 12.03
CA ASP A 88 -8.17 -11.90 13.19
C ASP A 88 -9.66 -12.15 12.88
N GLY A 89 -9.97 -13.33 12.37
CA GLY A 89 -11.30 -13.67 11.85
C GLY A 89 -11.50 -13.12 10.44
N LEU A 90 -11.49 -14.02 9.45
CA LEU A 90 -11.78 -13.66 8.06
C LEU A 90 -13.28 -13.42 7.90
N VAL A 91 -13.62 -12.28 7.33
CA VAL A 91 -14.99 -11.86 7.03
C VAL A 91 -15.22 -11.74 5.52
N ASP A 92 -16.48 -11.83 5.10
CA ASP A 92 -16.86 -11.66 3.70
C ASP A 92 -16.88 -10.16 3.33
N PRO A 93 -16.30 -9.75 2.18
CA PRO A 93 -16.48 -8.40 1.66
C PRO A 93 -17.96 -8.00 1.59
N PRO A 94 -18.33 -6.74 1.90
CA PRO A 94 -17.44 -5.57 2.07
C PRO A 94 -16.87 -5.42 3.49
N GLU A 95 -17.08 -6.39 4.41
CA GLU A 95 -16.45 -6.34 5.72
C GLU A 95 -14.93 -6.42 5.64
N ILE A 96 -14.26 -5.69 6.52
CA ILE A 96 -12.80 -5.53 6.52
C ILE A 96 -12.19 -6.54 7.49
N SER A 97 -11.42 -7.47 6.94
CA SER A 97 -10.57 -8.38 7.71
C SER A 97 -9.31 -7.64 8.19
N THR A 98 -8.76 -8.08 9.32
CA THR A 98 -7.46 -7.60 9.83
C THR A 98 -6.53 -8.78 10.08
N VAL A 99 -5.23 -8.48 10.08
CA VAL A 99 -4.19 -9.46 10.38
C VAL A 99 -3.29 -8.95 11.49
N SER A 100 -2.75 -9.90 12.23
CA SER A 100 -1.85 -9.68 13.34
C SER A 100 -0.58 -10.50 13.18
N ILE A 101 0.54 -9.95 13.63
CA ILE A 101 1.79 -10.69 13.81
C ILE A 101 2.01 -10.95 15.29
N GLN A 102 2.21 -12.21 15.64
CA GLN A 102 2.64 -12.63 16.97
C GLN A 102 4.17 -12.59 17.06
N LEU A 103 4.67 -11.85 18.06
CA LEU A 103 6.10 -11.70 18.33
C LEU A 103 6.44 -12.31 19.70
N PRO A 104 7.57 -13.02 19.83
CA PRO A 104 7.99 -13.66 21.09
C PRO A 104 8.64 -12.67 22.07
N ALA A 105 8.05 -11.49 22.23
CA ALA A 105 8.58 -10.38 23.02
C ALA A 105 7.49 -9.68 23.84
N ASP A 106 7.89 -8.86 24.80
CA ASP A 106 6.95 -8.01 25.54
C ASP A 106 6.58 -6.73 24.75
N PRO A 107 5.51 -6.02 25.10
CA PRO A 107 5.10 -4.83 24.36
C PRO A 107 6.14 -3.70 24.31
N ARG A 108 6.97 -3.56 25.35
CA ARG A 108 8.02 -2.52 25.38
C ARG A 108 9.13 -2.87 24.41
N GLU A 109 9.58 -4.13 24.41
CA GLU A 109 10.56 -4.63 23.45
C GLU A 109 10.06 -4.44 22.01
N ILE A 110 8.82 -4.84 21.71
CA ILE A 110 8.20 -4.63 20.39
C ILE A 110 8.18 -3.16 20.03
N PHE A 111 7.76 -2.30 20.96
CA PHE A 111 7.73 -0.86 20.75
C PHE A 111 9.12 -0.33 20.40
N HIS A 112 10.21 -0.85 20.96
CA HIS A 112 11.56 -0.39 20.62
C HIS A 112 12.09 -0.94 19.28
N LEU A 113 11.64 -2.12 18.86
CA LEU A 113 12.18 -2.84 17.70
C LEU A 113 11.46 -2.54 16.39
N VAL A 114 10.14 -2.36 16.41
CA VAL A 114 9.32 -2.26 15.20
C VAL A 114 8.37 -1.09 15.31
N GLU A 115 8.46 -0.12 14.39
CA GLU A 115 7.55 1.02 14.37
C GLU A 115 6.18 0.62 13.81
N TYR A 116 6.18 -0.07 12.66
CA TYR A 116 4.98 -0.58 12.02
C TYR A 116 5.27 -1.81 11.17
N VAL A 117 4.22 -2.55 10.85
CA VAL A 117 4.23 -3.57 9.79
C VAL A 117 3.03 -3.33 8.88
N ARG A 118 3.26 -3.40 7.57
CA ARG A 118 2.23 -3.13 6.55
C ARG A 118 2.23 -4.22 5.48
N VAL A 119 1.04 -4.62 5.04
CA VAL A 119 0.85 -5.41 3.82
C VAL A 119 1.07 -4.50 2.62
N THR A 120 2.05 -4.84 1.78
CA THR A 120 2.42 -4.05 0.60
C THR A 120 1.78 -4.58 -0.67
N THR A 121 1.76 -5.90 -0.83
CA THR A 121 1.17 -6.60 -1.99
C THR A 121 0.85 -8.05 -1.63
N ALA A 122 0.09 -8.73 -2.49
CA ALA A 122 -0.26 -10.13 -2.37
C ALA A 122 -0.46 -10.77 -3.74
N ASP A 123 -0.30 -12.09 -3.81
CA ASP A 123 -0.63 -12.90 -4.98
C ASP A 123 -1.02 -14.31 -4.52
N ARG A 124 -2.27 -14.71 -4.73
CA ARG A 124 -2.80 -16.02 -4.31
C ARG A 124 -2.53 -16.29 -2.83
N ASN A 125 -1.77 -17.34 -2.54
CA ASN A 125 -1.41 -17.79 -1.19
C ASN A 125 -0.29 -16.96 -0.53
N LEU A 126 0.17 -15.87 -1.17
CA LEU A 126 1.32 -15.08 -0.75
C LEU A 126 0.93 -13.69 -0.28
N ILE A 127 1.49 -13.24 0.84
CA ILE A 127 1.37 -11.86 1.34
C ILE A 127 2.76 -11.29 1.59
N VAL A 128 3.02 -10.09 1.10
CA VAL A 128 4.27 -9.37 1.38
C VAL A 128 4.08 -8.32 2.45
N LEU A 129 4.89 -8.40 3.49
CA LEU A 129 4.92 -7.47 4.61
C LEU A 129 6.18 -6.62 4.52
N SER A 130 6.05 -5.31 4.74
CA SER A 130 7.18 -4.43 5.01
C SER A 130 7.21 -4.03 6.48
N THR A 131 8.41 -3.93 7.04
CA THR A 131 8.63 -3.48 8.43
C THR A 131 9.24 -2.09 8.44
N GLY A 132 8.80 -1.22 9.34
CA GLY A 132 9.39 0.10 9.56
C GLY A 132 10.39 0.08 10.73
N PRO A 133 11.64 0.54 10.54
CA PRO A 133 12.58 0.71 11.66
C PRO A 133 12.20 1.96 12.47
N LYS A 134 12.43 1.92 13.80
CA LYS A 134 12.09 3.03 14.70
C LYS A 134 13.23 4.04 14.92
N LEU A 135 14.46 3.70 14.54
CA LEU A 135 15.61 4.54 14.86
C LEU A 135 15.69 5.74 13.91
N HIS A 136 15.71 6.92 14.53
CA HIS A 136 16.12 8.19 13.94
C HIS A 136 17.43 7.99 13.18
N ASP A 137 17.37 7.88 11.84
CA ASP A 137 18.16 8.75 10.96
C ASP A 137 17.91 8.53 9.46
N PHE A 138 17.34 7.42 8.99
CA PHE A 138 16.93 7.32 7.58
C PHE A 138 15.71 6.39 7.40
N GLY A 139 14.64 6.94 6.81
CA GLY A 139 13.31 6.30 6.72
C GLY A 139 13.18 5.11 5.76
N TRP A 140 14.24 4.36 5.45
CA TRP A 140 14.24 3.35 4.39
C TRP A 140 14.83 1.96 4.75
N SER A 141 15.24 1.70 6.00
CA SER A 141 15.95 0.46 6.38
C SER A 141 15.06 -0.72 6.86
N GLY A 142 13.86 -0.84 6.31
CA GLY A 142 12.92 -1.94 6.64
C GLY A 142 13.31 -3.31 6.08
N HIS A 143 12.69 -4.37 6.59
CA HIS A 143 12.76 -5.73 6.02
C HIS A 143 11.49 -6.07 5.24
N TYR A 144 11.64 -6.90 4.21
CA TYR A 144 10.52 -7.52 3.51
C TYR A 144 10.36 -8.97 3.96
N LEU A 145 9.14 -9.34 4.35
CA LEU A 145 8.75 -10.70 4.71
C LEU A 145 7.71 -11.21 3.72
N VAL A 146 7.80 -12.47 3.32
CA VAL A 146 6.79 -13.12 2.49
C VAL A 146 6.13 -14.23 3.30
N HIS A 147 4.85 -14.07 3.59
CA HIS A 147 4.02 -15.13 4.13
C HIS A 147 3.54 -16.03 2.99
N ASP A 148 3.68 -17.35 3.17
CA ASP A 148 3.17 -18.36 2.25
C ASP A 148 2.24 -19.33 3.00
N ALA A 149 0.94 -19.18 2.78
CA ALA A 149 -0.07 -20.07 3.39
C ALA A 149 0.07 -21.52 2.92
N ALA A 150 0.43 -21.74 1.65
CA ALA A 150 0.68 -23.08 1.10
C ALA A 150 1.92 -23.76 1.69
N ALA A 151 2.81 -23.00 2.35
CA ALA A 151 3.95 -23.49 3.12
C ALA A 151 3.63 -23.78 4.59
N GLY A 152 2.35 -23.95 4.95
CA GLY A 152 1.92 -24.04 6.36
C GLY A 152 2.03 -22.71 7.10
N GLY A 153 1.94 -21.60 6.36
CA GLY A 153 2.04 -20.24 6.89
C GLY A 153 3.48 -19.78 7.19
N ALA A 154 4.48 -20.36 6.53
CA ALA A 154 5.88 -19.97 6.70
C ALA A 154 6.10 -18.48 6.35
N LEU A 155 7.02 -17.85 7.06
CA LEU A 155 7.50 -16.50 6.77
C LEU A 155 8.92 -16.58 6.21
N PHE A 156 9.09 -16.14 4.97
CA PHE A 156 10.39 -16.03 4.33
C PHE A 156 10.92 -14.61 4.49
N LEU A 157 12.13 -14.47 5.02
CA LEU A 157 12.83 -13.20 5.10
C LEU A 157 13.55 -12.93 3.76
N ALA A 158 13.24 -11.79 3.12
CA ALA A 158 13.97 -11.37 1.95
C ALA A 158 15.42 -10.95 2.32
N PRO A 159 16.40 -11.10 1.42
CA PRO A 159 17.76 -10.65 1.68
C PRO A 159 17.80 -9.13 1.95
N HIS A 160 18.76 -8.69 2.75
CA HIS A 160 18.96 -7.27 3.01
C HIS A 160 19.20 -6.50 1.70
N VAL A 161 18.53 -5.35 1.55
CA VAL A 161 18.78 -4.40 0.46
C VAL A 161 19.76 -3.36 0.98
N ASP A 162 20.87 -3.17 0.27
CA ASP A 162 21.86 -2.15 0.62
C ASP A 162 21.31 -0.75 0.26
N TRP A 163 20.64 -0.11 1.22
CA TRP A 163 20.07 1.22 1.06
C TRP A 163 21.12 2.34 1.02
N ASP A 164 22.37 2.06 1.37
CA ASP A 164 23.49 3.00 1.19
C ASP A 164 23.96 3.02 -0.27
N GLU A 165 23.83 1.90 -0.99
CA GLU A 165 24.07 1.84 -2.44
C GLU A 165 22.84 2.29 -3.26
N PHE A 166 21.63 1.98 -2.78
CA PHE A 166 20.40 2.08 -3.56
C PHE A 166 19.29 2.93 -2.94
N ARG A 167 18.42 3.44 -3.82
CA ARG A 167 17.08 3.92 -3.49
C ARG A 167 16.02 3.21 -4.32
N GLU A 168 14.81 3.11 -3.80
CA GLU A 168 13.67 2.70 -4.63
C GLU A 168 13.43 3.73 -5.73
N HIS A 169 13.45 3.29 -7.00
CA HIS A 169 13.36 4.24 -8.11
C HIS A 169 11.96 4.83 -8.26
N PHE A 170 10.94 3.98 -8.21
CA PHE A 170 9.55 4.37 -8.33
C PHE A 170 8.93 4.77 -6.98
N GLY A 171 9.74 5.09 -5.96
CA GLY A 171 9.27 5.43 -4.62
C GLY A 171 8.60 4.27 -3.87
N CYS A 172 7.86 4.61 -2.79
CA CYS A 172 7.34 3.72 -1.73
C CYS A 172 6.31 2.65 -2.14
N GLY A 173 6.12 2.35 -3.42
CA GLY A 173 5.11 1.38 -3.87
C GLY A 173 5.51 -0.09 -3.69
N GLY A 174 6.68 -0.34 -3.11
CA GLY A 174 7.08 -1.64 -2.62
C GLY A 174 7.39 -2.68 -3.70
N PRO A 175 7.71 -3.91 -3.27
CA PRO A 175 7.99 -5.03 -4.16
C PRO A 175 6.71 -5.57 -4.80
N VAL A 176 6.86 -6.28 -5.92
CA VAL A 176 5.81 -7.12 -6.49
C VAL A 176 6.15 -8.58 -6.26
N ILE A 177 5.19 -9.36 -5.76
CA ILE A 177 5.32 -10.81 -5.62
C ILE A 177 4.64 -11.50 -6.80
N THR A 178 5.28 -12.51 -7.38
CA THR A 178 4.72 -13.34 -8.45
C THR A 178 4.89 -14.80 -8.11
N ARG A 179 3.78 -15.53 -8.06
CA ARG A 179 3.76 -16.99 -7.91
C ARG A 179 4.19 -17.67 -9.21
N ARG A 180 5.18 -18.57 -9.14
CA ARG A 180 5.71 -19.30 -10.31
C ARG A 180 5.06 -20.67 -10.54
N GLY A 181 4.63 -21.32 -9.46
CA GLY A 181 4.10 -22.69 -9.51
C GLY A 181 3.21 -23.00 -8.31
N GLU A 182 2.98 -24.29 -8.05
CA GLU A 182 2.15 -24.76 -6.92
C GLU A 182 3.00 -25.21 -5.71
N ALA A 183 4.31 -25.41 -5.88
CA ALA A 183 5.21 -25.84 -4.81
C ALA A 183 5.46 -24.71 -3.79
N SER A 184 5.55 -25.02 -2.50
CA SER A 184 5.89 -24.05 -1.45
C SER A 184 7.18 -23.28 -1.77
N GLY A 185 7.19 -21.97 -1.51
CA GLY A 185 8.35 -21.11 -1.78
C GLY A 185 8.65 -20.84 -3.26
N ASP A 186 7.84 -21.34 -4.19
CA ASP A 186 8.07 -21.11 -5.63
C ASP A 186 7.47 -19.76 -6.09
N PHE A 187 8.11 -18.68 -5.66
CA PHE A 187 7.73 -17.31 -5.97
C PHE A 187 8.94 -16.46 -6.35
N VAL A 188 8.69 -15.30 -6.95
CA VAL A 188 9.68 -14.26 -7.18
C VAL A 188 9.17 -12.94 -6.60
N LEU A 189 9.96 -12.36 -5.72
CA LEU A 189 9.82 -10.99 -5.26
C LEU A 189 10.66 -10.09 -6.17
N ALA A 190 10.07 -9.02 -6.70
CA ALA A 190 10.70 -8.13 -7.66
C ALA A 190 10.68 -6.68 -7.17
N MET A 191 11.81 -5.99 -7.31
CA MET A 191 11.98 -4.57 -6.95
C MET A 191 12.80 -3.84 -8.00
N VAL A 192 12.48 -2.56 -8.24
CA VAL A 192 13.27 -1.70 -9.14
C VAL A 192 13.97 -0.63 -8.32
N LEU A 193 15.30 -0.71 -8.29
CA LEU A 193 16.16 0.18 -7.51
C LEU A 193 17.04 1.02 -8.42
N ARG A 194 17.48 2.17 -7.90
CA ARG A 194 18.42 3.07 -8.55
C ARG A 194 19.65 3.28 -7.67
N SER A 195 20.84 3.15 -8.25
CA SER A 195 22.09 3.37 -7.52
C SER A 195 22.33 4.86 -7.27
N TRP A 196 22.70 5.25 -6.05
CA TRP A 196 23.09 6.63 -5.72
C TRP A 196 24.36 7.09 -6.43
N ARG A 197 25.27 6.15 -6.74
CA ARG A 197 26.60 6.46 -7.30
C ARG A 197 26.61 6.50 -8.82
N THR A 198 25.94 5.53 -9.43
CA THR A 198 25.99 5.35 -10.90
C THR A 198 24.72 5.82 -11.58
N GLU A 199 23.66 6.11 -10.81
CA GLU A 199 22.32 6.45 -11.29
C GLU A 199 21.69 5.38 -12.21
N ARG A 200 22.32 4.19 -12.29
CA ARG A 200 21.82 3.04 -13.04
C ARG A 200 20.64 2.39 -12.34
N LEU A 201 19.72 1.88 -13.14
CA LEU A 201 18.56 1.13 -12.70
C LEU A 201 18.88 -0.37 -12.68
N SER A 202 18.43 -1.02 -11.61
CA SER A 202 18.56 -2.46 -11.46
C SER A 202 17.24 -3.06 -11.00
N LEU A 203 16.83 -4.14 -11.67
CA LEU A 203 15.77 -5.02 -11.23
C LEU A 203 16.38 -6.07 -10.30
N LEU A 204 15.94 -6.09 -9.05
CA LEU A 204 16.29 -7.13 -8.08
C LEU A 204 15.19 -8.17 -8.05
N LEU A 205 15.57 -9.43 -8.22
CA LEU A 205 14.69 -10.59 -8.15
C LEU A 205 15.15 -11.51 -7.03
N TRP A 206 14.24 -11.94 -6.16
CA TRP A 206 14.54 -12.92 -5.12
C TRP A 206 13.53 -14.05 -5.12
N SER A 207 14.03 -15.27 -4.94
CA SER A 207 13.24 -16.47 -4.68
C SER A 207 13.93 -17.28 -3.58
N PRO A 208 13.17 -17.90 -2.67
CA PRO A 208 13.75 -18.73 -1.62
C PRO A 208 14.21 -20.07 -2.21
N SER A 209 15.44 -20.12 -2.71
CA SER A 209 16.09 -21.38 -3.14
C SER A 209 16.80 -22.04 -1.95
N SER A 210 16.62 -23.34 -1.76
CA SER A 210 17.10 -24.12 -0.60
C SER A 210 18.60 -24.48 -0.61
N THR A 211 19.39 -23.98 -1.58
CA THR A 211 20.75 -24.49 -1.83
C THR A 211 21.83 -23.41 -1.98
N GLY A 212 21.60 -22.18 -1.52
CA GLY A 212 22.62 -21.12 -1.57
C GLY A 212 22.39 -19.98 -0.59
N PRO A 213 23.36 -19.07 -0.42
CA PRO A 213 23.15 -17.84 0.34
C PRO A 213 21.98 -17.08 -0.28
N GLN A 214 21.01 -16.68 0.56
CA GLN A 214 19.88 -15.87 0.13
C GLN A 214 20.38 -14.51 -0.37
N GLN A 215 20.35 -14.29 -1.68
CA GLN A 215 20.80 -13.07 -2.31
C GLN A 215 19.82 -12.63 -3.38
N TRP A 216 19.79 -11.33 -3.66
CA TRP A 216 19.07 -10.76 -4.78
C TRP A 216 19.81 -11.06 -6.08
N ALA A 217 19.10 -11.63 -7.07
CA ALA A 217 19.57 -11.66 -8.44
C ALA A 217 19.39 -10.26 -9.04
N ARG A 218 20.48 -9.67 -9.51
CA ARG A 218 20.52 -8.31 -10.06
C ARG A 218 20.53 -8.34 -11.57
N HIS A 219 19.62 -7.60 -12.19
CA HIS A 219 19.57 -7.36 -13.63
C HIS A 219 19.66 -5.86 -13.89
N ASP A 220 20.61 -5.44 -14.73
CA ASP A 220 20.67 -4.05 -15.19
C ASP A 220 19.54 -3.82 -16.18
N VAL A 221 18.68 -2.85 -15.89
CA VAL A 221 17.51 -2.51 -16.71
C VAL A 221 17.58 -1.05 -17.13
N ARG A 222 16.82 -0.70 -18.17
CA ARG A 222 16.71 0.68 -18.65
C ARG A 222 15.37 1.25 -18.27
N LEU A 223 15.35 2.56 -18.01
CA LEU A 223 14.10 3.28 -17.88
C LEU A 223 13.35 3.20 -19.22
N PRO A 224 12.07 2.77 -19.25
CA PRO A 224 11.33 2.73 -20.49
C PRO A 224 11.15 4.14 -21.08
N GLU A 225 11.03 4.22 -22.41
CA GLU A 225 10.62 5.46 -23.06
C GLU A 225 9.26 5.94 -22.51
N GLY A 226 9.15 7.24 -22.27
CA GLY A 226 7.92 7.85 -21.73
C GLY A 226 7.80 7.86 -20.20
N VAL A 227 8.74 7.25 -19.47
CA VAL A 227 8.80 7.37 -18.01
C VAL A 227 9.69 8.56 -17.63
N PRO A 228 9.17 9.59 -16.95
CA PRO A 228 9.97 10.71 -16.48
C PRO A 228 10.84 10.27 -15.30
N GLU A 229 12.14 10.56 -15.39
CA GLU A 229 13.16 10.13 -14.43
C GLU A 229 12.87 10.49 -12.96
N PHE A 230 12.18 11.61 -12.72
CA PHE A 230 11.85 12.10 -11.37
C PHE A 230 10.34 12.16 -11.09
N GLY A 231 9.49 11.83 -12.07
CA GLY A 231 8.03 12.02 -11.95
C GLY A 231 7.25 10.75 -11.63
N PHE A 232 7.80 9.57 -11.98
CA PHE A 232 7.10 8.30 -11.80
C PHE A 232 7.16 7.81 -10.36
N LYS A 233 5.98 7.52 -9.79
CA LYS A 233 5.83 6.94 -8.46
C LYS A 233 4.81 5.82 -8.49
N THR A 234 5.18 4.66 -7.96
CA THR A 234 4.30 3.53 -7.80
C THR A 234 3.26 3.83 -6.71
N ASP A 235 2.01 3.94 -7.12
CA ASP A 235 0.87 4.01 -6.22
C ASP A 235 0.32 2.60 -5.95
N VAL A 236 0.26 1.74 -6.96
CA VAL A 236 -0.23 0.36 -6.84
C VAL A 236 0.74 -0.60 -7.50
N ALA A 237 0.97 -1.75 -6.85
CA ALA A 237 1.86 -2.79 -7.33
C ALA A 237 1.13 -4.13 -7.32
N PHE A 238 1.10 -4.83 -8.45
CA PHE A 238 0.39 -6.10 -8.60
C PHE A 238 1.09 -7.00 -9.63
N THR A 239 0.77 -8.29 -9.58
CA THR A 239 1.20 -9.24 -10.60
C THR A 239 0.07 -9.56 -11.56
N PHE A 240 0.45 -9.98 -12.76
CA PHE A 240 -0.48 -10.40 -13.78
C PHE A 240 0.07 -11.64 -14.52
N GLY A 241 -0.82 -12.61 -14.78
CA GLY A 241 -0.51 -13.79 -15.60
C GLY A 241 0.60 -14.69 -15.04
N GLY A 242 0.88 -14.62 -13.73
CA GLY A 242 1.90 -15.44 -13.06
C GLY A 242 3.33 -15.18 -13.54
N ARG A 243 3.59 -14.04 -14.19
CA ARG A 243 4.92 -13.71 -14.75
C ARG A 243 5.23 -12.22 -14.83
N TRP A 244 4.21 -11.38 -14.93
CA TRP A 244 4.41 -9.94 -15.11
C TRP A 244 4.31 -9.25 -13.76
N ALA A 245 5.38 -8.55 -13.37
CA ALA A 245 5.31 -7.56 -12.31
C ALA A 245 4.87 -6.21 -12.89
N CYS A 246 3.90 -5.57 -12.24
CA CYS A 246 3.34 -4.29 -12.67
C CYS A 246 3.46 -3.26 -11.54
N TRP A 247 4.11 -2.14 -11.84
CA TRP A 247 4.20 -0.95 -10.99
C TRP A 247 3.38 0.16 -11.65
N ALA A 248 2.26 0.51 -11.04
CA ALA A 248 1.32 1.50 -11.58
C ALA A 248 1.47 2.85 -10.88
N ASP A 249 1.71 3.88 -11.68
CA ASP A 249 1.60 5.28 -11.36
C ASP A 249 0.22 5.75 -11.86
N LEU A 250 -0.67 6.14 -10.94
CA LEU A 250 -2.06 6.50 -11.26
C LEU A 250 -2.19 7.87 -11.95
N ASN A 251 -1.09 8.59 -12.19
CA ASN A 251 -1.02 9.80 -13.00
C ASN A 251 -0.38 9.58 -14.37
N LEU A 252 0.43 8.53 -14.56
CA LEU A 252 1.23 8.34 -15.78
C LEU A 252 0.92 7.06 -16.53
N GLY A 253 0.82 5.92 -15.83
CA GLY A 253 0.64 4.62 -16.46
C GLY A 253 1.21 3.48 -15.63
N VAL A 254 1.46 2.36 -16.29
CA VAL A 254 1.99 1.16 -15.64
C VAL A 254 3.28 0.73 -16.30
N VAL A 255 4.31 0.51 -15.50
CA VAL A 255 5.53 -0.16 -15.91
C VAL A 255 5.36 -1.65 -15.65
N ALA A 256 5.45 -2.45 -16.71
CA ALA A 256 5.34 -3.90 -16.66
C ALA A 256 6.68 -4.56 -16.99
N CYS A 257 7.01 -5.64 -16.30
CA CYS A 257 8.21 -6.44 -16.52
C CYS A 257 7.89 -7.93 -16.43
N ASP A 258 8.37 -8.71 -17.40
CA ASP A 258 8.32 -10.16 -17.34
C ASP A 258 9.46 -10.67 -16.46
N VAL A 259 9.19 -10.90 -15.18
CA VAL A 259 10.21 -11.25 -14.18
C VAL A 259 10.74 -12.68 -14.34
N LEU A 260 10.14 -13.46 -15.24
CA LEU A 260 10.59 -14.81 -15.58
C LEU A 260 11.35 -14.85 -16.91
N SER A 261 11.51 -13.71 -17.60
CA SER A 261 12.36 -13.59 -18.78
C SER A 261 13.83 -13.75 -18.38
N PRO A 262 14.66 -14.45 -19.19
CA PRO A 262 16.12 -14.46 -18.98
C PRO A 262 16.75 -13.07 -19.19
N ASP A 263 16.09 -12.20 -19.94
CA ASP A 263 16.46 -10.80 -20.18
C ASP A 263 15.25 -9.91 -19.85
N PRO A 264 15.08 -9.52 -18.58
CA PRO A 264 13.91 -8.77 -18.15
C PRO A 264 14.01 -7.31 -18.58
N GLU A 265 13.01 -6.85 -19.33
CA GLU A 265 12.89 -5.46 -19.78
C GLU A 265 11.69 -4.78 -19.12
N LEU A 266 11.88 -3.51 -18.76
CA LEU A 266 10.80 -2.65 -18.29
C LEU A 266 10.07 -2.06 -19.50
N HIS A 267 8.75 -2.11 -19.48
CA HIS A 267 7.91 -1.51 -20.52
C HIS A 267 6.85 -0.58 -19.92
N MET A 268 6.77 0.64 -20.43
CA MET A 268 5.75 1.59 -20.03
C MET A 268 4.49 1.44 -20.89
N VAL A 269 3.35 1.39 -20.23
CA VAL A 269 2.03 1.50 -20.86
C VAL A 269 1.35 2.75 -20.27
N PRO A 270 1.20 3.83 -21.06
CA PRO A 270 0.62 5.08 -20.56
C PRO A 270 -0.85 4.88 -20.19
N LEU A 271 -1.35 5.73 -19.29
CA LEU A 271 -2.78 5.80 -18.98
C LEU A 271 -3.63 6.14 -20.23
N PRO A 272 -4.94 5.82 -20.19
CA PRO A 272 -5.85 6.30 -21.22
C PRO A 272 -5.84 7.83 -21.34
N GLU A 273 -6.17 8.34 -22.52
CA GLU A 273 -6.31 9.78 -22.76
C GLU A 273 -7.35 10.39 -21.80
N GLY A 274 -6.98 11.53 -21.20
CA GLY A 274 -7.78 12.23 -20.19
C GLY A 274 -7.53 11.75 -18.74
N CYS A 275 -6.99 10.54 -18.55
CA CYS A 275 -6.63 10.04 -17.21
C CYS A 275 -5.21 10.45 -16.79
N ALA A 276 -4.30 10.66 -17.76
CA ALA A 276 -2.93 11.07 -17.47
C ALA A 276 -2.87 12.52 -16.96
N ARG A 277 -1.93 12.80 -16.05
CA ARG A 277 -1.61 14.14 -15.52
C ARG A 277 -0.19 14.54 -15.90
N ASP A 278 0.10 15.83 -15.83
CA ASP A 278 1.44 16.34 -16.11
C ASP A 278 2.44 15.84 -15.03
N PRO A 279 3.52 15.13 -15.41
CA PRO A 279 4.50 14.59 -14.47
C PRO A 279 5.31 15.65 -13.69
N TYR A 280 5.27 16.91 -14.10
CA TYR A 280 6.07 17.99 -13.51
C TYR A 280 5.32 18.87 -12.52
N VAL A 281 4.07 18.52 -12.19
CA VAL A 281 3.30 19.25 -11.17
C VAL A 281 3.90 18.98 -9.78
N MET A 282 4.26 20.05 -9.06
CA MET A 282 4.87 19.98 -7.72
C MET A 282 4.00 19.26 -6.69
N TYR A 283 2.68 19.26 -6.89
CA TYR A 283 1.71 18.58 -6.04
C TYR A 283 1.02 17.45 -6.80
N ARG A 284 1.34 16.20 -6.44
CA ARG A 284 0.78 14.99 -7.05
C ARG A 284 -0.68 14.70 -6.66
N GLY A 285 -1.17 15.34 -5.60
CA GLY A 285 -2.44 14.99 -4.99
C GLY A 285 -2.46 13.61 -4.33
N ARG A 286 -3.64 13.21 -3.85
CA ARG A 286 -3.89 11.88 -3.28
C ARG A 286 -4.55 11.00 -4.35
N VAL A 287 -3.78 10.59 -5.36
CA VAL A 287 -4.27 9.82 -6.51
C VAL A 287 -5.01 8.52 -6.13
N LYS A 288 -4.64 7.91 -4.99
CA LYS A 288 -5.32 6.74 -4.44
C LYS A 288 -6.73 7.03 -3.94
N ASP A 289 -7.07 8.28 -3.62
CA ASP A 289 -8.42 8.66 -3.20
C ASP A 289 -9.41 8.54 -4.37
N TYR A 290 -8.93 8.58 -5.62
CA TYR A 290 -9.78 8.69 -6.82
C TYR A 290 -9.37 7.79 -7.99
N GLY A 291 -8.42 6.88 -7.78
CA GLY A 291 -7.97 5.95 -8.80
C GLY A 291 -7.36 4.69 -8.21
N THR A 292 -7.43 3.60 -8.97
CA THR A 292 -6.75 2.34 -8.65
C THR A 292 -6.54 1.50 -9.91
N MET A 293 -5.58 0.59 -9.89
CA MET A 293 -5.28 -0.33 -10.98
C MET A 293 -4.95 -1.71 -10.44
N GLY A 294 -5.32 -2.76 -11.14
CA GLY A 294 -5.05 -4.12 -10.69
C GLY A 294 -5.45 -5.20 -11.69
N CYS A 295 -5.16 -6.45 -11.34
CA CYS A 295 -5.62 -7.61 -12.08
C CYS A 295 -7.01 -8.04 -11.58
N VAL A 296 -7.98 -8.17 -12.49
CA VAL A 296 -9.34 -8.64 -12.21
C VAL A 296 -9.70 -9.73 -13.21
N GLY A 297 -9.93 -10.95 -12.73
CA GLY A 297 -10.27 -12.08 -13.59
C GLY A 297 -9.26 -12.35 -14.71
N GLY A 298 -7.98 -12.03 -14.48
CA GLY A 298 -6.91 -12.17 -15.49
C GLY A 298 -6.82 -11.02 -16.50
N GLU A 299 -7.51 -9.91 -16.28
CA GLU A 299 -7.37 -8.69 -17.07
C GLU A 299 -6.86 -7.54 -16.22
N ILE A 300 -6.05 -6.65 -16.81
CA ILE A 300 -5.61 -5.44 -16.11
C ILE A 300 -6.70 -4.38 -16.26
N LYS A 301 -7.20 -3.89 -15.12
CA LYS A 301 -8.23 -2.87 -15.03
C LYS A 301 -7.75 -1.62 -14.34
N LEU A 302 -8.30 -0.49 -14.75
CA LEU A 302 -8.12 0.82 -14.12
C LEU A 302 -9.49 1.39 -13.76
N VAL A 303 -9.61 1.93 -12.55
CA VAL A 303 -10.71 2.82 -12.14
C VAL A 303 -10.13 4.22 -12.03
N HIS A 304 -10.84 5.20 -12.58
CA HIS A 304 -10.46 6.60 -12.49
C HIS A 304 -11.72 7.45 -12.26
N MET A 305 -11.64 8.40 -11.33
CA MET A 305 -12.70 9.36 -11.06
C MET A 305 -12.29 10.74 -11.58
N ASP A 306 -12.89 11.12 -12.71
CA ASP A 306 -12.61 12.39 -13.37
C ASP A 306 -13.26 13.57 -12.63
N GLY A 307 -12.52 14.67 -12.49
CA GLY A 307 -12.92 15.87 -11.72
C GLY A 307 -12.77 15.76 -10.20
N PHE A 308 -12.26 14.65 -9.66
CA PHE A 308 -12.13 14.49 -8.21
C PHE A 308 -11.09 15.43 -7.58
N ASP A 309 -9.95 15.58 -8.26
CA ASP A 309 -8.83 16.44 -7.86
C ASP A 309 -8.99 17.90 -8.30
N ASP A 310 -10.12 18.23 -8.92
CA ASP A 310 -10.47 19.58 -9.37
C ASP A 310 -11.40 20.24 -8.33
N ASP A 311 -10.89 21.30 -7.68
CA ASP A 311 -11.66 22.07 -6.71
C ASP A 311 -12.80 22.89 -7.34
N GLU A 312 -12.74 23.15 -8.64
CA GLU A 312 -13.80 23.83 -9.38
C GLU A 312 -14.90 22.85 -9.84
N CYS A 313 -14.60 21.55 -9.92
CA CYS A 313 -15.54 20.53 -10.33
C CYS A 313 -16.59 20.24 -9.23
N PRO A 314 -17.89 20.46 -9.50
CA PRO A 314 -18.96 20.09 -8.59
C PRO A 314 -18.90 18.59 -8.25
N ARG A 315 -19.03 18.24 -6.97
CA ARG A 315 -18.86 16.85 -6.52
C ARG A 315 -19.89 15.88 -7.11
N ASP A 316 -21.06 16.37 -7.54
CA ASP A 316 -22.07 15.58 -8.23
C ASP A 316 -21.76 15.39 -9.73
N GLU A 317 -20.85 16.17 -10.31
CA GLU A 317 -20.39 16.07 -11.70
C GLU A 317 -19.23 15.09 -11.89
N ILE A 318 -18.53 14.72 -10.81
CA ILE A 318 -17.47 13.71 -10.82
C ILE A 318 -17.98 12.43 -11.50
N THR A 319 -17.19 11.89 -12.43
CA THR A 319 -17.53 10.63 -13.13
C THR A 319 -16.56 9.52 -12.80
N ILE A 320 -17.09 8.37 -12.40
CA ILE A 320 -16.34 7.14 -12.14
C ILE A 320 -16.35 6.32 -13.43
N SER A 321 -15.17 6.05 -13.98
CA SER A 321 -14.99 5.28 -15.22
C SER A 321 -14.08 4.07 -14.99
N THR A 322 -14.39 2.95 -15.65
CA THR A 322 -13.51 1.78 -15.70
C THR A 322 -12.91 1.57 -17.08
N TRP A 323 -11.68 1.08 -17.11
CA TRP A 323 -10.95 0.77 -18.32
C TRP A 323 -10.34 -0.63 -18.22
N THR A 324 -10.30 -1.33 -19.35
CA THR A 324 -9.65 -2.63 -19.47
C THR A 324 -8.47 -2.51 -20.44
N LEU A 325 -7.30 -3.02 -20.05
CA LEU A 325 -6.12 -3.00 -20.90
C LEU A 325 -6.17 -4.15 -21.91
N LEU A 326 -6.33 -3.82 -23.19
CA LEU A 326 -6.31 -4.78 -24.28
C LEU A 326 -4.89 -5.21 -24.59
N ARG A 327 -4.67 -6.52 -24.64
CA ARG A 327 -3.37 -7.15 -24.86
C ARG A 327 -3.44 -8.08 -26.05
N GLN A 328 -3.71 -7.52 -27.23
CA GLN A 328 -3.80 -8.27 -28.49
C GLN A 328 -2.54 -9.10 -28.76
N GLU A 329 -1.37 -8.58 -28.34
CA GLU A 329 -0.10 -9.30 -28.31
C GLU A 329 0.45 -9.34 -26.88
N PRO A 330 0.20 -10.43 -26.13
CA PRO A 330 0.59 -10.53 -24.71
C PRO A 330 2.10 -10.44 -24.47
N SER A 331 2.93 -10.75 -25.46
CA SER A 331 4.39 -10.66 -25.39
C SER A 331 4.96 -9.30 -25.80
N CYS A 332 4.13 -8.35 -26.22
CA CYS A 332 4.56 -7.04 -26.71
C CYS A 332 3.82 -5.91 -25.98
N PRO A 333 4.27 -5.52 -24.76
CA PRO A 333 3.60 -4.47 -23.98
C PRO A 333 3.46 -3.13 -24.71
N SER A 334 4.35 -2.82 -25.64
CA SER A 334 4.26 -1.61 -26.49
C SER A 334 3.03 -1.59 -27.41
N ARG A 335 2.35 -2.74 -27.60
CA ARG A 335 1.07 -2.86 -28.33
C ARG A 335 -0.15 -2.92 -27.41
N TRP A 336 0.02 -2.86 -26.10
CA TRP A 336 -1.10 -2.85 -25.16
C TRP A 336 -1.82 -1.50 -25.21
N ARG A 337 -3.14 -1.51 -25.19
CA ARG A 337 -3.96 -0.30 -25.36
C ARG A 337 -5.16 -0.34 -24.42
N TRP A 338 -5.43 0.77 -23.76
CA TRP A 338 -6.63 0.88 -22.93
C TRP A 338 -7.89 0.98 -23.78
N ARG A 339 -8.93 0.28 -23.36
CA ARG A 339 -10.30 0.45 -23.86
C ARG A 339 -11.19 0.85 -22.70
N ARG A 340 -11.97 1.91 -22.87
CA ARG A 340 -12.98 2.29 -21.88
C ARG A 340 -14.07 1.22 -21.86
N ASP A 341 -14.54 0.86 -20.69
CA ASP A 341 -15.64 -0.08 -20.58
C ASP A 341 -16.96 0.67 -20.83
N ASP A 342 -17.44 0.64 -22.07
CA ASP A 342 -18.68 1.33 -22.46
C ASP A 342 -19.86 0.90 -21.59
N GLY A 343 -20.67 1.88 -21.17
CA GLY A 343 -21.80 1.67 -20.26
C GLY A 343 -21.44 1.62 -18.78
N ARG A 344 -20.15 1.55 -18.41
CA ARG A 344 -19.65 1.50 -17.02
C ARG A 344 -19.16 2.84 -16.48
N VAL A 345 -19.73 3.94 -16.99
CA VAL A 345 -19.51 5.30 -16.51
C VAL A 345 -20.66 5.68 -15.58
N LEU A 346 -20.33 6.13 -14.37
CA LEU A 346 -21.28 6.57 -13.36
C LEU A 346 -20.97 8.00 -12.92
N ARG A 347 -21.94 8.90 -13.04
CA ARG A 347 -21.87 10.22 -12.42
C ARG A 347 -22.23 10.10 -10.93
N VAL A 348 -21.46 10.74 -10.06
CA VAL A 348 -21.68 10.70 -8.61
C VAL A 348 -23.07 11.25 -8.22
N GLY A 349 -23.55 12.28 -8.91
CA GLY A 349 -24.91 12.80 -8.71
C GLY A 349 -26.01 11.78 -8.97
N ASP A 350 -25.85 10.92 -9.98
CA ASP A 350 -26.81 9.85 -10.30
C ASP A 350 -26.82 8.79 -9.20
N LEU A 351 -25.65 8.47 -8.63
CA LEU A 351 -25.53 7.56 -7.51
C LEU A 351 -26.31 8.08 -6.29
N TRP A 352 -26.21 9.37 -5.96
CA TRP A 352 -26.85 9.95 -4.77
C TRP A 352 -28.39 9.94 -4.79
N VAL A 353 -28.98 9.81 -5.98
CA VAL A 353 -30.45 9.75 -6.15
C VAL A 353 -30.95 8.33 -6.45
N ASP A 354 -30.04 7.37 -6.63
CA ASP A 354 -30.41 5.97 -6.84
C ASP A 354 -30.97 5.35 -5.55
N GLU A 355 -31.96 4.47 -5.71
CA GLU A 355 -32.64 3.81 -4.59
C GLU A 355 -31.67 2.99 -3.72
N SER A 356 -30.63 2.38 -4.31
CA SER A 356 -29.64 1.60 -3.56
C SER A 356 -28.76 2.47 -2.65
N PHE A 357 -28.48 3.72 -3.04
CA PHE A 357 -27.76 4.68 -2.20
C PHE A 357 -28.66 5.22 -1.09
N LEU A 358 -29.89 5.61 -1.42
CA LEU A 358 -30.86 6.12 -0.44
C LEU A 358 -31.26 5.07 0.60
N ALA A 359 -31.15 3.79 0.27
CA ALA A 359 -31.39 2.68 1.17
C ALA A 359 -30.31 2.54 2.27
N VAL A 360 -29.12 3.13 2.11
CA VAL A 360 -28.04 3.08 3.11
C VAL A 360 -28.27 4.15 4.19
N PRO A 361 -28.57 3.77 5.45
CA PRO A 361 -28.93 4.76 6.46
C PRO A 361 -27.75 5.66 6.84
N GLY A 362 -27.95 6.97 6.76
CA GLY A 362 -26.98 7.97 7.22
C GLY A 362 -25.76 8.16 6.30
N LEU A 363 -25.83 7.69 5.05
CA LEU A 363 -24.76 7.89 4.08
C LEU A 363 -24.75 9.35 3.60
N PRO A 364 -23.61 10.08 3.66
CA PRO A 364 -23.54 11.48 3.25
C PRO A 364 -23.50 11.59 1.71
N ARG A 365 -24.06 12.67 1.15
CA ARG A 365 -23.92 12.99 -0.29
C ARG A 365 -22.53 13.57 -0.57
N ARG A 366 -21.54 12.68 -0.56
CA ARG A 366 -20.14 12.95 -0.89
C ARG A 366 -19.67 11.99 -1.98
N ALA A 367 -18.63 12.38 -2.70
CA ALA A 367 -18.00 11.47 -3.64
C ALA A 367 -17.38 10.30 -2.86
N PRO A 368 -17.60 9.04 -3.28
CA PRO A 368 -16.87 7.91 -2.73
C PRO A 368 -15.37 8.04 -3.01
N THR A 369 -14.53 7.46 -2.17
CA THR A 369 -13.07 7.56 -2.28
C THR A 369 -12.40 6.19 -2.18
N CYS A 370 -11.09 6.14 -2.44
CA CYS A 370 -10.24 4.96 -2.25
C CYS A 370 -10.79 3.72 -2.97
N PRO A 371 -10.97 3.77 -4.31
CA PRO A 371 -11.48 2.62 -5.04
C PRO A 371 -10.56 1.40 -4.88
N VAL A 372 -11.15 0.23 -4.69
CA VAL A 372 -10.45 -1.06 -4.73
C VAL A 372 -11.20 -2.01 -5.67
N LEU A 373 -10.46 -2.60 -6.60
CA LEU A 373 -11.00 -3.57 -7.54
C LEU A 373 -11.32 -4.89 -6.85
N SER A 374 -12.47 -5.51 -7.18
CA SER A 374 -12.69 -6.92 -6.87
C SER A 374 -11.72 -7.79 -7.69
N PRO A 375 -11.04 -8.78 -7.11
CA PRO A 375 -10.16 -9.69 -7.85
C PRO A 375 -10.92 -10.56 -8.86
N ASP A 376 -12.17 -10.90 -8.56
CA ASP A 376 -12.95 -11.89 -9.32
C ASP A 376 -14.16 -11.30 -10.06
N GLU A 377 -14.67 -10.15 -9.61
CA GLU A 377 -15.89 -9.55 -10.15
C GLU A 377 -15.57 -8.31 -11.00
N PRO A 378 -15.52 -8.43 -12.34
CA PRO A 378 -14.99 -7.37 -13.23
C PRO A 378 -15.77 -6.06 -13.17
N ASP A 379 -17.02 -6.09 -12.73
CA ASP A 379 -17.90 -4.93 -12.69
C ASP A 379 -18.11 -4.40 -11.27
N VAL A 380 -17.47 -4.98 -10.24
CA VAL A 380 -17.62 -4.55 -8.85
C VAL A 380 -16.36 -3.81 -8.40
N VAL A 381 -16.56 -2.60 -7.88
CA VAL A 381 -15.53 -1.76 -7.28
C VAL A 381 -15.96 -1.40 -5.87
N TYR A 382 -15.08 -1.62 -4.91
CA TYR A 382 -15.28 -1.24 -3.53
C TYR A 382 -14.84 0.20 -3.32
N PHE A 383 -15.62 0.97 -2.57
CA PHE A 383 -15.29 2.35 -2.24
C PHE A 383 -15.44 2.60 -0.75
N PHE A 384 -14.61 3.51 -0.25
CA PHE A 384 -14.73 4.05 1.09
C PHE A 384 -15.57 5.33 1.11
N MET A 385 -16.32 5.52 2.18
CA MET A 385 -17.05 6.75 2.44
C MET A 385 -17.02 7.11 3.93
N SER A 386 -16.69 8.38 4.21
CA SER A 386 -16.73 8.95 5.57
C SER A 386 -17.85 9.97 5.71
N ASP A 387 -18.68 9.78 6.72
CA ASP A 387 -19.58 10.80 7.26
C ASP A 387 -18.82 11.65 8.27
N LEU A 388 -18.25 12.76 7.79
CA LEU A 388 -17.59 13.76 8.62
C LEU A 388 -18.60 14.84 9.01
N GLY A 389 -18.73 15.08 10.31
CA GLY A 389 -19.42 16.22 10.88
C GLY A 389 -18.46 17.14 11.63
N TYR A 390 -19.03 18.17 12.24
CA TYR A 390 -18.36 19.00 13.24
C TYR A 390 -19.03 18.79 14.59
N ASP A 391 -18.25 18.74 15.66
CA ASP A 391 -18.78 18.79 17.02
C ASP A 391 -19.09 20.24 17.45
N VAL A 392 -19.51 20.39 18.69
CA VAL A 392 -19.88 21.70 19.28
C VAL A 392 -18.71 22.67 19.37
N ASP A 393 -17.48 22.15 19.38
CA ASP A 393 -16.22 22.91 19.47
C ASP A 393 -15.61 23.17 18.08
N GLY A 394 -16.27 22.71 17.02
CA GLY A 394 -15.82 22.89 15.63
C GLY A 394 -14.77 21.89 15.18
N HIS A 395 -14.50 20.83 15.96
CA HIS A 395 -13.60 19.76 15.56
C HIS A 395 -14.29 18.80 14.58
N ILE A 396 -13.52 18.31 13.60
CA ILE A 396 -14.00 17.29 12.66
C ILE A 396 -14.21 16.00 13.45
N VAL A 397 -15.43 15.47 13.38
CA VAL A 397 -15.81 14.21 13.99
C VAL A 397 -16.32 13.25 12.93
N THR A 398 -15.80 12.03 12.95
CA THR A 398 -16.30 10.95 12.10
C THR A 398 -17.56 10.35 12.73
N ARG A 399 -18.72 10.54 12.10
CA ARG A 399 -20.03 10.02 12.53
C ARG A 399 -20.27 8.58 12.05
N GLY A 400 -19.59 8.19 10.98
CA GLY A 400 -19.60 6.84 10.46
C GLY A 400 -18.69 6.70 9.25
N GLU A 401 -18.14 5.51 9.08
CA GLU A 401 -17.35 5.14 7.92
C GLU A 401 -17.97 3.89 7.31
N TYR A 402 -17.93 3.82 5.99
CA TYR A 402 -18.62 2.79 5.23
C TYR A 402 -17.73 2.28 4.12
N VAL A 403 -17.85 0.99 3.84
CA VAL A 403 -17.33 0.38 2.60
C VAL A 403 -18.52 -0.04 1.77
N LEU A 404 -18.54 0.39 0.50
CA LEU A 404 -19.62 0.15 -0.44
C LEU A 404 -19.10 -0.71 -1.58
N ALA A 405 -19.79 -1.80 -1.91
CA ALA A 405 -19.57 -2.56 -3.14
C ALA A 405 -20.49 -1.98 -4.23
N LEU A 406 -19.90 -1.24 -5.16
CA LEU A 406 -20.61 -0.61 -6.27
C LEU A 406 -20.43 -1.44 -7.54
N ASN A 407 -21.55 -1.85 -8.15
CA ASN A 407 -21.52 -2.52 -9.44
C ASN A 407 -21.63 -1.49 -10.57
N MET A 408 -20.55 -1.33 -11.32
CA MET A 408 -20.40 -0.33 -12.39
C MET A 408 -21.29 -0.61 -13.62
N GLN A 409 -21.70 -1.86 -13.83
CA GLN A 409 -22.61 -2.23 -14.93
C GLN A 409 -24.06 -1.84 -14.64
N SER A 410 -24.55 -2.18 -13.45
CA SER A 410 -25.90 -1.86 -12.98
C SER A 410 -26.02 -0.46 -12.40
N LYS A 411 -24.89 0.17 -12.06
CA LYS A 411 -24.75 1.48 -11.42
C LYS A 411 -25.37 1.56 -10.02
N LYS A 412 -25.37 0.45 -9.30
CA LYS A 412 -26.03 0.30 -8.00
C LYS A 412 -25.08 -0.23 -6.92
N ILE A 413 -25.31 0.20 -5.69
CA ILE A 413 -24.70 -0.41 -4.51
C ILE A 413 -25.31 -1.80 -4.33
N GLN A 414 -24.48 -2.83 -4.35
CA GLN A 414 -24.90 -4.22 -4.16
C GLN A 414 -24.91 -4.58 -2.68
N THR A 415 -23.82 -4.27 -1.99
CA THR A 415 -23.62 -4.53 -0.56
C THR A 415 -22.86 -3.38 0.07
N TRP A 416 -22.98 -3.24 1.39
CA TRP A 416 -22.24 -2.25 2.15
C TRP A 416 -22.03 -2.74 3.58
N THR A 417 -21.06 -2.16 4.27
CA THR A 417 -20.86 -2.34 5.70
C THR A 417 -20.53 -1.02 6.36
N LYS A 418 -20.85 -0.89 7.65
CA LYS A 418 -20.39 0.22 8.49
C LYS A 418 -19.15 -0.24 9.25
N CYS A 419 -18.07 0.52 9.14
CA CYS A 419 -16.83 0.23 9.85
C CYS A 419 -17.01 0.36 11.38
N PRO A 420 -16.32 -0.48 12.17
CA PRO A 420 -16.38 -0.41 13.63
C PRO A 420 -15.94 0.96 14.17
N THR A 421 -16.65 1.48 15.17
CA THR A 421 -16.29 2.74 15.85
C THR A 421 -14.94 2.63 16.55
N GLY A 422 -14.09 3.66 16.45
CA GLY A 422 -12.79 3.72 17.13
C GLY A 422 -11.62 3.13 16.34
N ARG A 423 -11.88 2.48 15.20
CA ARG A 423 -10.88 2.39 14.13
C ARG A 423 -10.90 3.73 13.40
N SER A 424 -10.16 4.72 13.88
CA SER A 424 -9.93 5.89 13.04
C SER A 424 -9.12 5.39 11.87
N PHE A 425 -9.73 5.21 10.71
CA PHE A 425 -8.92 5.21 9.51
C PHE A 425 -8.12 6.52 9.52
N GLU A 426 -6.87 6.43 9.09
CA GLU A 426 -6.14 7.62 8.68
C GLU A 426 -7.06 8.45 7.75
N LEU A 427 -6.82 9.76 7.59
CA LEU A 427 -7.63 10.62 6.71
C LEU A 427 -7.85 10.03 5.30
N THR A 428 -7.02 9.08 4.89
CA THR A 428 -7.18 8.17 3.75
C THR A 428 -6.93 6.73 4.22
N PRO A 429 -7.92 5.81 4.21
CA PRO A 429 -7.67 4.41 4.53
C PRO A 429 -6.83 3.70 3.47
N SER A 430 -6.19 2.60 3.85
CA SER A 430 -5.39 1.77 2.94
C SER A 430 -5.85 0.32 3.01
N PHE A 431 -6.56 -0.12 1.97
CA PHE A 431 -7.12 -1.46 1.85
C PHE A 431 -6.58 -2.17 0.60
N ILE A 432 -6.59 -3.50 0.65
CA ILE A 432 -6.29 -4.35 -0.50
C ILE A 432 -7.28 -5.52 -0.54
N ALA A 433 -7.67 -5.91 -1.75
CA ALA A 433 -8.43 -7.15 -1.95
C ALA A 433 -7.46 -8.28 -2.27
N ILE A 434 -7.53 -9.37 -1.50
CA ILE A 434 -6.58 -10.49 -1.59
C ILE A 434 -7.30 -11.83 -1.56
N ASP A 435 -6.75 -12.82 -2.26
CA ASP A 435 -7.32 -14.16 -2.30
C ASP A 435 -7.38 -14.78 -0.90
N ARG A 436 -8.46 -15.49 -0.61
CA ARG A 436 -8.65 -16.16 0.70
C ARG A 436 -7.63 -17.24 0.97
N CYS A 437 -7.10 -17.85 -0.08
CA CYS A 437 -6.04 -18.84 0.05
C CYS A 437 -4.73 -18.23 0.58
N ALA A 438 -4.63 -16.90 0.70
CA ALA A 438 -3.54 -16.23 1.43
C ALA A 438 -3.53 -16.53 2.94
N PHE A 439 -4.57 -17.18 3.47
CA PHE A 439 -4.74 -17.48 4.89
C PHE A 439 -5.14 -18.93 5.20
N LEU A 440 -5.31 -19.76 4.17
CA LEU A 440 -5.76 -21.15 4.25
C LEU A 440 -4.61 -22.08 3.82
#